data_AF-A0A948RNW6-F1
#
_entry.id   AF-A0A948RNW6-F1
#
_cell.length_a   1.000
_cell.length_b   1.000
_cell.length_c   1.000
_cell.angle_alpha   90.00
_cell.angle_beta   90.00
_cell.angle_gamma   90.00
#
_symmetry.space_group_name_H-M   'P 1'
#
loop_
_entity.id
_entity.type
_entity.pdbx_description
1 polymer ?
#
loop_
_entity_poly.entity_id
_entity_poly.type
_entity_poly.pdbx_seq_one_letter_code
_entity_poly.pdbx_strand_id
1 'polypeptide(L)' 'MSAADKEAAREKLALFRNDPFHPSLRTKRIQGVPGMWESSINLDIRLTWRRGDEDGVFELSNIGKHDRTLKSP' A
#
# COMPACT_ATOMS: atom_id res chain seq x y z
N MET A 1 9.42 -5.77 10.91
CA MET A 1 9.98 -5.59 9.55
C MET A 1 11.48 -5.73 9.65
N SER A 2 12.08 -6.56 8.81
CA SER A 2 13.53 -6.69 8.67
C SER A 2 14.13 -5.44 7.99
N ALA A 3 15.46 -5.33 7.93
CA ALA A 3 16.10 -4.28 7.14
C ALA A 3 15.76 -4.39 5.64
N ALA A 4 15.69 -5.61 5.10
CA ALA A 4 15.30 -5.87 3.73
C ALA A 4 13.85 -5.45 3.43
N ASP A 5 12.93 -5.66 4.38
CA ASP A 5 11.54 -5.21 4.25
C ASP A 5 11.45 -3.68 4.14
N LYS A 6 12.27 -2.96 4.90
CA LYS A 6 12.32 -1.49 4.87
C LYS A 6 12.89 -0.99 3.55
N GLU A 7 13.89 -1.68 3.00
CA GLU A 7 14.47 -1.30 1.72
C GLU A 7 13.52 -1.53 0.55
N ALA A 8 12.88 -2.70 0.48
CA ALA A 8 11.83 -2.99 -0.49
C ALA A 8 10.66 -1.99 -0.40
N ALA A 9 10.30 -1.57 0.82
CA ALA A 9 9.30 -0.53 1.01
C ALA A 9 9.74 0.82 0.41
N ARG A 10 11.00 1.24 0.60
CA ARG A 10 11.52 2.48 0.03
C ARG A 10 11.50 2.47 -1.50
N GLU A 11 11.97 1.41 -2.13
CA GLU A 11 11.97 1.27 -3.59
C GLU A 11 10.55 1.36 -4.16
N LYS A 12 9.61 0.65 -3.53
CA LYS A 12 8.20 0.67 -3.95
C LYS A 12 7.51 1.99 -3.68
N LEU A 13 7.87 2.70 -2.62
CA LEU A 13 7.38 4.05 -2.36
C LEU A 13 7.90 5.06 -3.40
N ALA A 14 9.14 4.90 -3.85
CA ALA A 14 9.67 5.69 -4.97
C ALA A 14 8.89 5.43 -6.26
N LEU A 15 8.59 4.15 -6.55
CA LEU A 15 7.75 3.78 -7.68
C LEU A 15 6.32 4.33 -7.54
N PHE A 16 5.72 4.21 -6.36
CA PHE A 16 4.38 4.71 -6.05
C PHE A 16 4.24 6.22 -6.29
N ARG A 17 5.26 7.00 -5.93
CA ARG A 17 5.27 8.44 -6.18
C ARG A 17 5.17 8.79 -7.66
N ASN A 18 5.77 7.98 -8.52
CA ASN A 18 5.77 8.21 -9.96
C ASN A 18 4.53 7.62 -10.63
N ASP A 19 4.14 6.40 -10.26
CA ASP A 19 2.98 5.70 -10.79
C ASP A 19 2.35 4.81 -9.71
N PRO A 20 1.29 5.29 -9.01
CA PRO A 20 0.60 4.52 -7.99
C PRO A 20 -0.23 3.36 -8.55
N PHE A 21 -0.45 3.30 -9.87
CA PHE A 21 -1.18 2.23 -10.56
C PHE A 21 -0.25 1.28 -11.32
N HIS A 22 1.06 1.39 -11.10
CA HIS A 22 2.04 0.52 -11.74
C HIS A 22 1.70 -0.98 -11.49
N PRO A 23 1.74 -1.87 -12.49
CA PRO A 23 1.33 -3.27 -12.34
C PRO A 23 2.05 -4.02 -11.21
N SER A 24 3.30 -3.65 -10.93
CA SER A 24 4.11 -4.25 -9.85
C SER A 24 3.63 -3.88 -8.43
N LEU A 25 2.80 -2.83 -8.29
CA LEU A 25 2.15 -2.46 -7.04
C LEU A 25 0.82 -3.20 -6.86
N ARG A 26 0.27 -3.83 -7.90
CA ARG A 26 -1.00 -4.57 -7.84
C ARG A 26 -2.10 -3.79 -7.10
N THR A 27 -2.19 -2.51 -7.41
CA THR A 27 -3.10 -1.58 -6.76
C THR A 27 -4.55 -2.01 -7.00
N LYS A 28 -5.32 -2.15 -5.92
CA LYS A 28 -6.75 -2.52 -5.97
C LYS A 28 -7.53 -1.71 -4.94
N ARG A 29 -8.84 -1.59 -5.16
CA ARG A 29 -9.76 -1.00 -4.17
C ARG A 29 -9.98 -1.97 -3.03
N ILE A 30 -10.04 -1.45 -1.80
CA ILE A 30 -10.43 -2.24 -0.63
C ILE A 30 -11.96 -2.39 -0.66
N GLN A 31 -12.44 -3.62 -0.58
CA GLN A 31 -13.87 -3.88 -0.52
C GLN A 31 -14.42 -3.46 0.84
N GLY A 32 -15.58 -2.79 0.86
CA GLY A 32 -16.21 -2.31 2.09
C GLY A 32 -15.67 -0.97 2.62
N VAL A 33 -14.61 -0.40 2.04
CA VAL A 33 -14.08 0.91 2.43
C VAL A 33 -13.98 1.83 1.20
N PRO A 34 -15.02 2.63 0.91
CA PRO A 34 -15.02 3.54 -0.24
C PRO A 34 -13.84 4.51 -0.22
N GLY A 35 -13.20 4.69 -1.37
CA GLY A 35 -12.07 5.62 -1.53
C GLY A 35 -10.72 5.08 -1.02
N MET A 36 -10.68 3.89 -0.42
CA MET A 36 -9.44 3.28 0.06
C MET A 36 -8.88 2.25 -0.93
N TRP A 37 -7.57 2.27 -1.07
CA TRP A 37 -6.80 1.46 -1.99
C TRP A 37 -5.73 0.68 -1.23
N GLU A 38 -5.39 -0.49 -1.75
CA GLU A 38 -4.30 -1.33 -1.28
C GLU A 38 -3.32 -1.58 -2.42
N SER A 39 -2.03 -1.46 -2.12
CA SER A 39 -0.91 -1.80 -3.00
C SER A 39 -0.01 -2.84 -2.32
N SER A 40 0.58 -3.72 -3.10
CA SER A 40 1.59 -4.69 -2.69
C SER A 40 2.99 -4.07 -2.74
N ILE A 41 3.69 -4.08 -1.61
CA ILE A 41 5.11 -3.71 -1.53
C ILE A 41 5.97 -4.93 -1.90
N ASN A 42 5.73 -6.05 -1.22
CA ASN A 42 6.34 -7.34 -1.56
C ASN A 42 5.28 -8.45 -1.40
N LEU A 43 5.69 -9.72 -1.33
CA LEU A 43 4.76 -10.84 -1.15
C LEU A 43 3.93 -10.66 0.14
N ASP A 44 4.58 -10.21 1.22
CA ASP A 44 4.02 -10.22 2.58
C ASP A 44 3.63 -8.84 3.09
N ILE A 45 3.94 -7.74 2.40
CA ILE A 45 3.73 -6.37 2.88
C ILE A 45 2.75 -5.65 1.96
N ARG A 46 1.76 -5.01 2.58
CA ARG A 46 0.77 -4.15 1.91
C ARG A 46 0.93 -2.72 2.38
N LEU A 47 0.60 -1.81 1.47
CA LEU A 47 0.44 -0.38 1.68
C LEU A 47 -1.04 -0.07 1.46
N THR A 48 -1.71 0.54 2.43
CA THR A 48 -3.05 1.07 2.24
C THR A 48 -2.99 2.59 2.15
N TRP A 49 -3.73 3.16 1.21
CA TRP A 49 -3.72 4.60 0.95
C TRP A 49 -5.06 5.06 0.41
N ARG A 50 -5.28 6.37 0.44
CA ARG A 50 -6.42 7.04 -0.19
C ARG A 50 -5.94 8.28 -0.92
N ARG A 51 -6.76 8.79 -1.84
CA ARG A 51 -6.53 10.12 -2.42
C ARG A 51 -6.86 11.15 -1.33
N GLY A 52 -5.96 12.12 -1.16
CA GLY A 52 -6.20 13.28 -0.31
C GLY A 52 -7.21 14.23 -0.95
N ASP A 53 -7.57 15.27 -0.22
CA ASP A 53 -8.51 16.29 -0.70
C ASP A 53 -7.93 17.15 -1.84
N GLU A 54 -6.60 17.22 -1.92
CA GLU A 54 -5.88 17.91 -2.99
C GLU A 54 -5.55 16.95 -4.15
N ASP A 55 -5.72 17.43 -5.38
CA ASP A 55 -5.39 16.66 -6.58
C ASP A 55 -3.92 16.28 -6.62
N GLY A 56 -3.65 14.98 -6.79
CA GLY A 56 -2.30 14.42 -6.80
C GLY A 56 -1.70 14.15 -5.42
N VAL A 57 -2.42 14.45 -4.33
CA VAL A 57 -2.02 14.06 -2.98
C VAL A 57 -2.52 12.66 -2.66
N PHE A 58 -1.62 11.82 -2.15
CA PHE A 58 -1.92 10.48 -1.67
C PHE A 58 -1.61 10.39 -0.18
N GLU A 59 -2.59 9.98 0.60
CA GLU A 59 -2.45 9.79 2.04
C GLU A 59 -2.22 8.30 2.33
N LEU A 60 -1.04 7.99 2.89
CA LEU A 60 -0.65 6.62 3.22
C LEU A 60 -1.10 6.32 4.65
N SER A 61 -1.97 5.32 4.82
CA SER A 61 -2.56 4.99 6.13
C SER A 61 -1.78 3.91 6.88
N ASN A 62 -1.31 2.88 6.18
CA ASN A 62 -0.61 1.76 6.83
C ASN A 62 0.39 1.09 5.87
N ILE A 63 1.56 0.72 6.39
CA ILE A 63 2.53 -0.13 5.71
C ILE A 63 2.85 -1.28 6.65
N GLY A 64 2.37 -2.48 6.32
CA GLY A 64 2.40 -3.59 7.26
C GLY A 64 2.30 -4.94 6.60
N LYS A 65 2.57 -5.99 7.38
CA LYS A 65 2.42 -7.35 6.89
C LYS A 65 0.95 -7.66 6.58
N HIS A 66 0.70 -8.31 5.44
CA HIS A 66 -0.58 -8.83 4.96
C HIS A 66 -1.23 -9.81 5.94
N ASP A 67 -0.44 -10.38 6.87
CA ASP A 67 -0.82 -11.55 7.66
C ASP A 67 -1.06 -11.25 9.15
N ARG A 68 -1.74 -10.14 9.45
CA ARG A 68 -2.19 -9.88 10.82
C ARG A 68 -3.65 -9.49 10.91
N THR A 69 -4.55 -10.19 10.20
CA THR A 69 -5.96 -10.38 10.62
C THR A 69 -6.73 -11.34 9.67
N LEU A 70 -6.52 -12.65 9.84
CA LEU A 70 -7.55 -13.67 9.55
C LEU A 70 -8.01 -14.39 10.84
N LYS A 71 -7.75 -13.78 12.01
CA LYS A 71 -8.15 -14.31 13.32
C LYS A 71 -8.64 -13.20 14.23
N SER A 72 -9.83 -12.68 13.94
CA SER A 72 -10.93 -12.43 14.89
C SER A 72 -11.96 -11.51 14.22
N PRO A 73 -13.19 -11.98 13.98
CA PRO A 73 -14.27 -11.20 13.38
C PRO A 73 -14.73 -10.04 14.26
#